data_AF-A0A6N7QWS3-F1
#
_entry.id   AF-A0A6N7QWS3-F1
#
_cell.length_a   1.000
_cell.length_b   1.000
_cell.length_c   1.000
_cell.angle_alpha   90.00
_cell.angle_beta   90.00
_cell.angle_gamma   90.00
#
_symmetry.space_group_name_H-M   'P 1'
#
loop_
_entity.id
_entity.type
_entity.pdbx_description
1 polymer ?
#
loop_
_entity_poly.entity_id
_entity_poly.type
_entity_poly.pdbx_seq_one_letter_code
_entity_poly.pdbx_strand_id
1 'polypeptide(L)'
;MGKRSVNKLRKFFIACILTISIGGLFLSSVQAETEEVKLSDEQIDEIKTLKQKVMEKEKQIIKKYVEYGVFPEEKGQKIIQHMEKKYEKLQENNFIPKWDHKHHMKHDNEN
;
A
#
# COMPACT_ATOMS: atom_id res chain seq x y z
N MET A 1 -30.96 24.25 49.38
CA MET A 1 -30.24 24.61 48.13
C MET A 1 -30.58 23.60 47.04
N GLY A 2 -30.84 24.07 45.81
CA GLY A 2 -30.92 23.18 44.63
C GLY A 2 -32.05 23.56 43.68
N LYS A 3 -31.72 24.30 42.61
CA LYS A 3 -32.39 24.39 41.28
C LYS A 3 -31.92 25.66 40.54
N ARG A 4 -30.62 25.74 40.20
CA ARG A 4 -30.09 26.79 39.30
C ARG A 4 -29.06 26.27 38.28
N SER A 5 -28.83 24.96 38.17
CA SER A 5 -27.72 24.41 37.38
C SER A 5 -28.12 23.61 36.13
N VAL A 6 -29.40 23.59 35.74
CA VAL A 6 -29.87 22.79 34.57
C VAL A 6 -30.11 23.64 33.32
N ASN A 7 -30.25 24.96 33.45
CA ASN A 7 -30.63 25.85 32.35
C ASN A 7 -29.45 26.42 31.54
N LYS A 8 -28.20 26.08 31.87
CA LYS A 8 -27.01 26.48 31.10
C LYS A 8 -26.60 25.45 30.04
N LEU A 9 -26.97 24.18 30.22
CA LEU A 9 -26.55 23.10 29.31
C LEU A 9 -27.46 22.95 28.07
N ARG A 10 -28.70 23.45 28.11
CA ARG A 10 -29.64 23.41 26.97
C ARG A 10 -29.48 24.56 25.96
N LYS A 11 -28.68 25.59 26.29
CA LYS A 11 -28.42 26.74 25.40
C LYS A 11 -27.14 26.60 24.56
N PHE A 12 -26.30 25.60 24.86
CA PHE A 12 -25.07 25.35 24.09
C PHE A 12 -25.23 24.38 22.92
N PHE A 13 -26.35 23.65 22.82
CA PHE A 13 -26.58 22.66 21.76
C PHE A 13 -27.33 23.16 20.52
N ILE A 14 -27.76 24.43 20.49
CA ILE A 14 -28.53 25.02 19.37
C ILE A 14 -27.67 25.99 18.52
N ALA A 15 -26.40 26.20 18.87
CA ALA A 15 -25.52 27.16 18.19
C ALA A 15 -24.50 26.55 17.20
N CYS A 16 -24.36 25.22 17.11
CA CYS A 16 -23.37 24.58 16.22
C CYS A 16 -23.95 24.02 14.90
N ILE A 17 -25.26 24.15 14.66
CA ILE A 17 -25.94 23.59 13.48
C ILE A 17 -26.06 24.61 12.32
N LEU A 18 -25.59 25.86 12.49
CA LEU A 18 -25.71 26.94 11.49
C LEU A 18 -24.39 27.38 10.81
N THR A 19 -23.32 26.59 10.89
CA THR A 19 -22.06 26.87 10.16
C THR A 19 -21.83 25.96 8.95
N ILE A 20 -22.78 25.08 8.62
CA ILE A 20 -22.74 24.29 7.39
C ILE A 20 -23.42 25.09 6.27
N SER A 21 -22.70 26.05 5.69
CA SER A 21 -22.93 26.50 4.31
C SER A 21 -21.79 27.42 3.85
N ILE A 22 -21.31 27.15 2.64
CA ILE A 22 -20.34 27.90 1.83
C ILE A 22 -18.89 27.41 1.97
N GLY A 23 -18.60 26.38 1.18
CA GLY A 23 -17.27 25.94 0.75
C GLY A 23 -17.40 25.02 -0.46
N GLY A 24 -18.34 25.32 -1.35
CA GLY A 24 -18.49 24.62 -2.63
C GLY A 24 -17.46 25.14 -3.62
N LEU A 25 -16.86 24.18 -4.35
CA LEU A 25 -16.13 24.35 -5.61
C LEU A 25 -14.73 24.99 -5.53
N PHE A 26 -13.73 24.17 -5.18
CA PHE A 26 -12.46 24.15 -5.89
C PHE A 26 -12.17 22.70 -6.33
N LEU A 27 -12.76 22.26 -7.47
CA LEU A 27 -12.18 21.18 -8.26
C LEU A 27 -11.07 21.80 -9.12
N SER A 28 -9.92 22.08 -8.51
CA SER A 28 -8.69 22.23 -9.28
C SER A 28 -8.27 20.82 -9.68
N SER A 29 -8.13 20.61 -11.00
CA SER A 29 -7.51 19.41 -11.56
C SER A 29 -6.17 19.15 -10.87
N VAL A 30 -6.13 18.15 -9.98
CA VAL A 30 -4.87 17.61 -9.44
C VAL A 30 -4.18 16.91 -10.60
N GLN A 31 -3.46 17.68 -11.39
CA GLN A 31 -2.36 17.16 -12.18
C GLN A 31 -1.34 16.69 -11.14
N ALA A 32 -1.29 15.38 -10.88
CA ALA A 32 -0.27 14.81 -10.02
C ALA A 32 1.08 15.02 -10.69
N GLU A 33 1.76 16.12 -10.35
CA GLU A 33 3.20 16.19 -10.48
C GLU A 33 3.74 15.08 -9.59
N THR A 34 4.21 14.00 -10.20
CA THR A 34 4.85 12.90 -9.50
C THR A 34 6.20 13.39 -9.02
N GLU A 35 6.22 14.07 -7.88
CA GLU A 35 7.47 14.31 -7.17
C GLU A 35 8.15 12.96 -6.92
N GLU A 36 9.43 12.85 -7.27
CA GLU A 36 10.22 11.66 -6.98
C GLU A 36 10.34 11.48 -5.46
N VAL A 37 9.48 10.62 -4.90
CA VAL A 37 9.49 10.31 -3.47
C VAL A 37 10.80 9.61 -3.12
N LYS A 38 11.54 10.18 -2.16
CA LYS A 38 12.74 9.57 -1.56
C LYS A 38 12.44 9.15 -0.14
N LEU A 39 12.81 7.93 0.21
CA LEU A 39 12.68 7.40 1.56
C LEU A 39 13.91 7.75 2.41
N SER A 40 13.73 7.88 3.73
CA SER A 40 14.85 7.95 4.66
C SER A 40 15.48 6.57 4.88
N ASP A 41 16.71 6.56 5.42
CA ASP A 41 17.41 5.30 5.73
C ASP A 41 16.62 4.41 6.71
N GLU A 42 15.98 5.00 7.73
CA GLU A 42 15.14 4.28 8.69
C GLU A 42 13.92 3.63 8.01
N GLN A 43 13.27 4.34 7.08
CA GLN A 43 12.15 3.81 6.30
C GLN A 43 12.59 2.67 5.37
N ILE A 44 13.76 2.81 4.74
CA ILE A 44 14.36 1.78 3.88
C ILE A 44 14.64 0.52 4.71
N ASP A 45 15.23 0.65 5.90
CA ASP A 45 15.54 -0.47 6.78
C ASP A 45 14.28 -1.18 7.31
N GLU A 46 13.21 -0.43 7.61
CA GLU A 46 11.92 -1.01 7.97
C GLU A 46 11.36 -1.86 6.82
N ILE A 47 11.31 -1.30 5.61
CA ILE A 47 10.81 -2.01 4.42
C ILE A 47 11.67 -3.23 4.10
N LYS A 48 13.00 -3.11 4.18
CA LYS A 48 13.94 -4.20 3.99
C LYS A 48 13.65 -5.35 4.95
N THR A 49 13.47 -5.05 6.23
CA THR A 49 13.13 -6.04 7.26
C THR A 49 11.82 -6.75 6.95
N LEU A 50 10.79 -6.00 6.53
CA LEU A 50 9.50 -6.58 6.12
C LEU A 50 9.65 -7.49 4.88
N LYS A 51 10.39 -7.05 3.86
CA LYS A 51 10.63 -7.82 2.64
C LYS A 51 11.40 -9.12 2.91
N GLN A 52 12.38 -9.10 3.82
CA GLN A 52 13.11 -10.31 4.23
C GLN A 52 12.17 -11.31 4.92
N LYS A 53 11.29 -10.85 5.82
CA LYS A 53 10.30 -11.72 6.48
C LYS A 53 9.34 -12.35 5.47
N VAL A 54 8.86 -11.57 4.49
CA VAL A 54 7.99 -12.07 3.42
C VAL A 54 8.72 -13.13 2.59
N MET A 55 9.94 -12.86 2.15
CA MET A 55 10.74 -13.78 1.36
C MET A 55 10.96 -15.13 2.08
N GLU A 56 11.26 -15.09 3.38
CA GLU A 56 11.42 -16.32 4.17
C GLU A 56 10.12 -17.13 4.24
N LYS A 57 8.99 -16.45 4.44
CA LYS A 57 7.67 -17.11 4.45
C LYS A 57 7.30 -17.68 3.08
N GLU A 58 7.54 -16.96 2.01
CA GLU A 58 7.29 -17.44 0.65
C GLU A 58 8.17 -18.66 0.31
N LYS A 59 9.46 -18.67 0.70
CA LYS A 59 10.33 -19.84 0.57
C LYS A 59 9.77 -21.06 1.33
N GLN A 60 9.26 -20.87 2.54
CA GLN A 60 8.62 -21.95 3.32
C GLN A 60 7.37 -22.50 2.62
N ILE A 61 6.52 -21.62 2.07
CA ILE A 61 5.34 -22.00 1.30
C ILE A 61 5.73 -22.82 0.06
N ILE A 62 6.73 -22.37 -0.69
CA ILE A 62 7.20 -23.08 -1.89
C ILE A 62 7.71 -24.47 -1.53
N LYS A 63 8.50 -24.59 -0.45
CA LYS A 63 8.96 -25.90 0.05
C LYS A 63 7.79 -26.82 0.37
N LYS A 64 6.72 -26.30 0.99
CA LYS A 64 5.50 -27.07 1.26
C LYS A 64 4.77 -27.49 -0.02
N TYR A 65 4.73 -26.63 -1.04
CA TYR A 65 4.15 -27.02 -2.33
C TYR A 65 4.96 -28.11 -3.04
N VAL A 66 6.29 -28.12 -2.89
CA VAL A 66 7.13 -29.23 -3.39
C VAL A 66 6.86 -30.51 -2.60
N GLU A 67 6.79 -30.42 -1.27
CA GLU A 67 6.48 -31.56 -0.38
C GLU A 67 5.11 -32.18 -0.70
N TYR A 68 4.11 -31.35 -1.01
CA TYR A 68 2.76 -31.81 -1.36
C TYR A 68 2.60 -32.21 -2.83
N GLY A 69 3.68 -32.14 -3.63
CA GLY A 69 3.66 -32.52 -5.04
C GLY A 69 2.91 -31.56 -5.96
N VAL A 70 2.61 -30.34 -5.50
CA VAL A 70 1.98 -29.29 -6.34
C VAL A 70 2.95 -28.84 -7.45
N PHE A 71 4.26 -28.81 -7.13
CA PHE A 71 5.32 -28.54 -8.09
C PHE A 71 6.47 -29.55 -7.97
N PRO A 72 7.18 -29.85 -9.07
CA PRO A 72 8.46 -30.55 -8.99
C PRO A 72 9.52 -29.66 -8.33
N GLU A 73 10.53 -30.28 -7.72
CA GLU A 73 11.59 -29.57 -6.98
C GLU A 73 12.30 -28.50 -7.82
N GLU A 74 12.64 -28.83 -9.08
CA GLU A 74 13.28 -27.90 -10.02
C GLU A 74 12.45 -26.62 -10.21
N LYS A 75 11.11 -26.76 -10.30
CA LYS A 75 10.22 -25.61 -10.44
C LYS A 75 10.19 -24.79 -9.16
N GLY A 76 10.18 -25.44 -7.99
CA GLY A 76 10.31 -24.75 -6.70
C GLY A 76 11.60 -23.92 -6.61
N GLN A 77 12.74 -24.49 -7.01
CA GLN A 77 14.02 -23.79 -7.03
C GLN A 77 14.02 -22.58 -7.99
N LYS A 78 13.46 -22.73 -9.20
CA LYS A 78 13.33 -21.62 -10.16
C LYS A 78 12.49 -20.46 -9.60
N ILE A 79 11.40 -20.76 -8.89
CA ILE A 79 10.57 -19.73 -8.26
C ILE A 79 11.38 -18.96 -7.21
N ILE A 80 12.11 -19.68 -6.35
CA ILE A 80 12.96 -19.08 -5.31
C ILE A 80 14.02 -18.16 -5.94
N GLN A 81 14.72 -18.62 -6.99
CA GLN A 81 15.70 -17.80 -7.71
C GLN A 81 15.08 -16.52 -8.31
N HIS A 82 13.87 -16.63 -8.85
CA HIS A 82 13.18 -15.47 -9.40
C HIS A 82 12.81 -14.44 -8.32
N MET A 83 12.38 -14.91 -7.15
CA MET A 83 12.09 -14.04 -6.01
C MET A 83 13.34 -13.33 -5.49
N GLU A 84 14.47 -14.02 -5.40
CA GLU A 84 15.76 -13.43 -4.99
C GLU A 84 16.19 -12.34 -5.97
N LYS A 85 16.11 -12.61 -7.28
CA LYS A 85 16.38 -11.60 -8.31
C LYS A 85 15.45 -10.39 -8.21
N LYS A 86 14.17 -10.60 -7.85
CA LYS A 86 13.22 -9.50 -7.64
C LYS A 86 13.60 -8.66 -6.41
N TYR A 87 14.09 -9.31 -5.35
CA TYR A 87 14.56 -8.62 -4.15
C TYR A 87 15.80 -7.76 -4.46
N GLU A 88 16.77 -8.27 -5.21
CA GLU A 88 17.94 -7.50 -5.65
C GLU A 88 17.54 -6.22 -6.40
N LYS A 89 16.59 -6.33 -7.35
CA LYS A 89 16.05 -5.16 -8.06
C LYS A 89 15.36 -4.15 -7.16
N LEU A 90 14.71 -4.60 -6.08
CA LEU A 90 14.13 -3.69 -5.10
C LEU A 90 15.24 -2.97 -4.33
N GLN A 91 16.30 -3.69 -3.94
CA GLN A 91 17.44 -3.10 -3.25
C GLN A 91 18.14 -2.03 -4.11
N GLU A 92 18.33 -2.27 -5.40
CA GLU A 92 18.90 -1.30 -6.35
C GLU A 92 18.08 0.00 -6.46
N ASN A 93 16.77 -0.05 -6.20
CA ASN A 93 15.87 1.11 -6.28
C ASN A 93 15.43 1.59 -4.88
N ASN A 94 16.22 1.34 -3.83
CA ASN A 94 15.92 1.74 -2.45
C ASN A 94 14.52 1.31 -1.98
N PHE A 95 14.11 0.11 -2.41
CA PHE A 95 12.81 -0.49 -2.14
C PHE A 95 11.59 0.30 -2.64
N ILE A 96 11.78 1.24 -3.56
CA ILE A 96 10.69 1.95 -4.26
C ILE A 96 10.31 1.17 -5.51
N PRO A 97 9.09 0.60 -5.59
CA PRO A 97 8.70 -0.18 -6.75
C PRO A 97 8.31 0.73 -7.93
N LYS A 98 8.78 0.39 -9.14
CA LYS A 98 8.40 1.06 -10.39
C LYS A 98 7.09 0.46 -10.90
N TRP A 99 5.96 1.08 -10.54
CA TRP A 99 4.62 0.62 -10.92
C TRP A 99 4.15 1.14 -12.28
N ASP A 100 4.90 2.05 -12.92
CA ASP A 100 4.47 2.84 -14.09
C ASP A 100 4.43 2.07 -15.42
N HIS A 101 4.40 0.75 -15.38
CA HIS A 101 4.21 -0.04 -16.58
C HIS A 101 2.73 -0.02 -16.98
N LYS A 102 2.40 0.83 -17.96
CA LYS A 102 1.12 0.74 -18.68
C LYS A 102 0.99 -0.68 -19.24
N HIS A 103 0.08 -1.46 -18.69
CA HIS A 103 -0.28 -2.74 -19.26
C HIS A 103 -0.91 -2.49 -20.63
N HIS A 104 -0.16 -2.76 -21.70
CA HIS A 104 -0.74 -2.85 -23.03
C HIS A 104 -1.66 -4.07 -23.02
N MET A 105 -2.97 -3.85 -22.88
CA MET A 105 -3.96 -4.86 -23.22
C MET A 105 -3.77 -5.18 -24.71
N LYS A 106 -3.28 -6.38 -25.01
CA LYS A 106 -3.33 -6.88 -26.38
C LYS A 106 -4.81 -7.12 -26.68
N HIS A 107 -5.38 -6.30 -27.56
CA HIS A 107 -6.63 -6.65 -28.20
C HIS A 107 -6.31 -7.77 -29.19
N ASP A 108 -6.68 -9.00 -28.83
CA ASP A 108 -6.71 -10.10 -29.78
C ASP A 108 -7.83 -9.78 -30.79
N ASN A 109 -7.47 -9.27 -31.96
CA ASN A 109 -8.38 -9.21 -33.10
C ASN A 109 -8.55 -10.63 -33.63
N GLU A 110 -9.68 -11.26 -33.29
CA GLU A 110 -10.18 -12.43 -34.00
C GLU A 110 -10.49 -12.02 -35.45
N ASN A 111 -9.94 -12.77 -36.41
CA ASN A 111 -10.20 -12.65 -37.84
C ASN A 111 -10.36 -14.05 -38.42
#